data_AF-A0A2V8WJA6-F1
#
_entry.id   AF-A0A2V8WJA6-F1
#
_cell.length_a   1.000
_cell.length_b   1.000
_cell.length_c   1.000
_cell.angle_alpha   90.00
_cell.angle_beta   90.00
_cell.angle_gamma   90.00
#
_symmetry.space_group_name_H-M   'P 1'
#
loop_
_entity.id
_entity.type
_entity.pdbx_description
1 polymer ?
#
loop_
_entity_poly.entity_id
_entity_poly.type
_entity_poly.pdbx_seq_one_letter_code
_entity_poly.pdbx_strand_id
1 'polypeptide(L)'
;MAVASDPHVFLIGRPPIGELLGFIRTMAIDGQNVDLGDLTAEWRAANDHVLKLEKDEAGAAYNPPVTTLAESLRPLSAAVIADPVYKRAYRFVPTDVAVVDLNRVVVFQKFINLSYVEELKHRLGSTPSPEAVFRLALPLQPEQPQFQLMQNAQNMYTLVSTSTDFRFLEAQIIQPQKVPSLDSVGRPVAILGITIGYGSNFLNVLHVENRLVLGNGSHRAYALHDLGITEIPCLVQRVTRREELDLVAAGDLASSPDRYLKSARPPMLRDYFDPALQKIVSVYRKNRVVRIQFGV
;
A
#
# COMPACT_ATOMS: atom_id res chain seq x y z
N MET A 1 -20.07 -25.17 -1.37
CA MET A 1 -19.19 -24.45 -0.43
C MET A 1 -19.28 -22.97 -0.78
N ALA A 2 -19.50 -22.08 0.20
CA ALA A 2 -19.46 -20.64 -0.05
C ALA A 2 -18.04 -20.26 -0.49
N VAL A 3 -17.92 -19.46 -1.55
CA VAL A 3 -16.61 -19.00 -2.01
C VAL A 3 -16.10 -17.93 -1.06
N ALA A 4 -14.88 -18.08 -0.54
CA ALA A 4 -14.28 -17.12 0.38
C ALA A 4 -14.10 -15.75 -0.31
N SER A 5 -14.59 -14.70 0.34
CA SER A 5 -14.55 -13.34 -0.17
C SER A 5 -14.35 -12.32 0.93
N ASP A 6 -13.90 -11.14 0.52
CA ASP A 6 -13.67 -10.00 1.39
C ASP A 6 -14.36 -8.76 0.79
N PRO A 7 -15.16 -8.00 1.57
CA PRO A 7 -15.67 -6.72 1.13
C PRO A 7 -14.50 -5.77 0.85
N HIS A 8 -14.58 -5.06 -0.27
CA HIS A 8 -13.66 -4.01 -0.65
C HIS A 8 -14.44 -2.73 -0.91
N VAL A 9 -13.98 -1.59 -0.41
CA VAL A 9 -14.42 -0.29 -0.92
C VAL A 9 -13.62 0.02 -2.17
N PHE A 10 -14.30 0.38 -3.25
CA PHE A 10 -13.73 0.87 -4.50
C PHE A 10 -14.10 2.35 -4.67
N LEU A 11 -13.11 3.19 -4.97
CA LEU A 11 -13.30 4.61 -5.21
C LEU A 11 -13.80 4.83 -6.64
N ILE A 12 -15.11 4.98 -6.81
CA ILE A 12 -15.77 5.17 -8.12
C ILE A 12 -15.71 6.63 -8.59
N GLY A 13 -16.05 6.87 -9.85
CA GLY A 13 -16.09 8.22 -10.44
C GLY A 13 -14.71 8.82 -10.80
N ARG A 14 -13.60 8.34 -10.22
CA ARG A 14 -12.24 8.83 -10.55
C ARG A 14 -11.46 7.94 -11.51
N PRO A 15 -11.35 6.61 -11.29
CA PRO A 15 -10.73 5.71 -12.28
C PRO A 15 -11.49 5.79 -13.60
N PRO A 16 -10.82 5.61 -14.76
CA PRO A 16 -11.50 5.49 -16.04
C PRO A 16 -12.53 4.36 -15.96
N ILE A 17 -13.69 4.54 -16.60
CA ILE A 17 -14.81 3.58 -16.51
C ILE A 17 -14.39 2.14 -16.86
N GLY A 18 -13.48 1.97 -17.82
CA GLY A 18 -12.97 0.65 -18.20
C GLY A 18 -12.24 -0.08 -17.07
N GLU A 19 -11.60 0.63 -16.15
CA GLU A 19 -10.95 0.02 -14.98
C GLU A 19 -11.96 -0.44 -13.93
N LEU A 20 -13.05 0.31 -13.72
CA LEU A 20 -14.15 -0.13 -12.85
C LEU A 20 -14.78 -1.42 -13.44
N LEU A 21 -15.15 -1.40 -14.72
CA LEU A 21 -15.76 -2.55 -15.37
C LEU A 21 -14.82 -3.77 -15.37
N GLY A 22 -13.53 -3.54 -15.63
CA GLY A 22 -12.51 -4.58 -15.55
C GLY A 22 -12.35 -5.15 -14.14
N PHE A 23 -12.31 -4.29 -13.12
CA PHE A 23 -12.25 -4.72 -11.71
C PHE A 23 -13.46 -5.58 -11.33
N ILE A 24 -14.68 -5.11 -11.59
CA ILE A 24 -15.89 -5.86 -11.24
C ILE A 24 -15.89 -7.24 -11.92
N ARG A 25 -15.67 -7.29 -13.24
CA ARG A 25 -15.66 -8.56 -13.98
C ARG A 25 -14.62 -9.56 -13.50
N THR A 26 -13.45 -9.09 -13.07
CA THR A 26 -12.29 -9.97 -12.77
C THR A 26 -12.09 -10.26 -11.29
N MET A 27 -12.65 -9.44 -10.40
CA MET A 27 -12.41 -9.51 -8.97
C MET A 27 -13.69 -9.76 -8.16
N ALA A 28 -14.82 -9.20 -8.58
CA ALA A 28 -16.05 -9.30 -7.82
C ALA A 28 -16.67 -10.70 -7.91
N ILE A 29 -17.30 -11.15 -6.83
CA ILE A 29 -18.18 -12.32 -6.87
C ILE A 29 -19.31 -12.04 -7.85
N ASP A 30 -19.57 -13.00 -8.74
CA ASP A 30 -20.59 -12.91 -9.79
C ASP A 30 -20.45 -11.67 -10.70
N GLY A 31 -19.26 -11.09 -10.78
CA GLY A 31 -18.97 -9.88 -11.56
C GLY A 31 -19.27 -9.98 -13.06
N GLN A 32 -19.40 -11.20 -13.59
CA GLN A 32 -19.77 -11.47 -14.99
C GLN A 32 -21.27 -11.30 -15.25
N ASN A 33 -22.10 -11.39 -14.21
CA ASN A 33 -23.56 -11.29 -14.31
C ASN A 33 -24.08 -9.90 -13.93
N VAL A 34 -23.20 -8.96 -13.63
CA VAL A 34 -23.59 -7.59 -13.23
C VAL A 34 -24.05 -6.81 -14.46
N ASP A 35 -25.14 -6.06 -14.31
CA ASP A 35 -25.61 -5.13 -15.33
C ASP A 35 -24.60 -3.98 -15.52
N LEU A 36 -24.00 -3.94 -16.71
CA LEU A 36 -23.00 -2.94 -17.04
C LEU A 36 -23.62 -1.55 -17.24
N GLY A 37 -24.88 -1.50 -17.69
CA GLY A 37 -25.63 -0.26 -17.83
C GLY A 37 -25.77 0.44 -16.49
N ASP A 38 -26.19 -0.29 -15.47
CA ASP A 38 -26.31 0.22 -14.10
C ASP A 38 -24.96 0.66 -13.54
N LEU A 39 -23.90 -0.15 -13.71
CA LEU A 39 -22.55 0.24 -13.29
C LEU A 39 -22.05 1.51 -13.97
N THR A 40 -22.36 1.69 -15.26
CA THR A 40 -21.96 2.92 -15.98
C THR A 40 -22.75 4.13 -15.52
N ALA A 41 -24.01 3.96 -15.11
CA ALA A 41 -24.85 5.03 -14.58
C ALA A 41 -24.35 5.46 -13.20
N GLU A 42 -24.03 4.51 -12.32
CA GLU A 42 -23.42 4.75 -11.02
C GLU A 42 -22.06 5.46 -11.16
N TRP A 43 -21.21 5.00 -12.09
CA TRP A 43 -19.93 5.66 -12.37
C TRP A 43 -20.10 7.10 -12.85
N ARG A 44 -21.09 7.37 -13.73
CA ARG A 44 -21.38 8.73 -14.22
C ARG A 44 -21.82 9.65 -13.07
N ALA A 45 -22.75 9.20 -12.23
CA ALA A 45 -23.20 9.98 -11.08
C ALA A 45 -22.04 10.30 -10.12
N ALA A 46 -21.18 9.32 -9.84
CA ALA A 46 -19.98 9.55 -9.03
C ALA A 46 -18.98 10.49 -9.72
N ASN A 47 -18.81 10.39 -11.05
CA ASN A 47 -17.94 11.28 -11.82
C ASN A 47 -18.48 12.73 -11.83
N ASP A 48 -19.79 12.94 -11.96
CA ASP A 48 -20.41 14.26 -11.84
C ASP A 48 -20.13 14.89 -10.46
N HIS A 49 -20.18 14.08 -9.40
CA HIS A 49 -19.80 14.51 -8.05
C HIS A 49 -18.31 14.84 -7.95
N VAL A 50 -17.42 14.04 -8.56
CA VAL A 50 -15.99 14.36 -8.66
C VAL A 50 -15.75 15.71 -9.34
N LEU A 51 -16.42 15.98 -10.47
CA LEU A 51 -16.29 17.24 -11.20
C LEU A 51 -16.73 18.43 -10.35
N LYS A 52 -17.79 18.25 -9.55
CA LYS A 52 -18.21 19.25 -8.56
C LYS A 52 -17.14 19.47 -7.49
N LEU A 53 -16.59 18.41 -6.90
CA LEU A 53 -15.51 18.51 -5.91
C LEU A 53 -14.25 19.17 -6.51
N GLU A 54 -13.91 18.90 -7.77
CA GLU A 54 -12.78 19.55 -8.44
C GLU A 54 -12.94 21.07 -8.56
N LYS A 55 -14.18 21.54 -8.68
CA LYS A 55 -14.49 22.97 -8.69
C LYS A 55 -14.55 23.56 -7.27
N ASP A 56 -15.30 22.91 -6.39
CA ASP A 56 -15.64 23.46 -5.06
C ASP A 56 -14.48 23.32 -4.05
N GLU A 57 -13.63 22.30 -4.22
CA GLU A 57 -12.50 22.00 -3.33
C GLU A 57 -11.14 22.09 -4.05
N ALA A 58 -11.04 22.93 -5.09
CA ALA A 58 -9.78 23.15 -5.80
C ALA A 58 -8.65 23.54 -4.82
N GLY A 59 -7.52 22.84 -4.91
CA GLY A 59 -6.38 23.05 -4.01
C GLY A 59 -6.52 22.41 -2.62
N ALA A 60 -7.54 21.60 -2.36
CA ALA A 60 -7.72 20.94 -1.07
C ALA A 60 -6.54 20.06 -0.64
N ALA A 61 -5.75 19.55 -1.59
CA ALA A 61 -4.54 18.76 -1.34
C ALA A 61 -3.23 19.60 -1.33
N TYR A 62 -3.30 20.93 -1.48
CA TYR A 62 -2.11 21.79 -1.59
C TYR A 62 -1.56 22.14 -0.22
N ASN A 63 -0.23 22.04 -0.10
CA ASN A 63 0.55 22.39 1.09
C ASN A 63 -0.09 21.80 2.37
N PRO A 64 -0.29 20.47 2.42
CA PRO A 64 -0.82 19.83 3.62
C PRO A 64 0.15 20.07 4.79
N PRO A 65 -0.38 20.25 6.02
CA PRO A 65 0.47 20.45 7.18
C PRO A 65 1.30 19.17 7.45
N VAL A 66 2.59 19.39 7.72
CA VAL A 66 3.50 18.35 8.21
C VAL A 66 4.05 18.88 9.53
N THR A 67 3.61 18.29 10.64
CA THR A 67 3.97 18.75 11.98
C THR A 67 4.94 17.79 12.65
N THR A 68 5.68 18.30 13.63
CA THR A 68 6.66 17.51 14.38
C THR A 68 5.97 16.50 15.29
N LEU A 69 6.58 15.33 15.47
CA LEU A 69 6.16 14.37 16.48
C LEU A 69 6.18 14.96 17.89
N ALA A 70 5.24 14.52 18.72
CA ALA A 70 5.28 14.74 20.17
C ALA A 70 6.59 14.18 20.77
N GLU A 71 7.11 14.84 21.81
CA GLU A 71 8.37 14.46 22.47
C GLU A 71 8.37 12.99 22.91
N SER A 72 7.23 12.52 23.42
CA SER A 72 7.03 11.15 23.89
C SER A 72 7.24 10.08 22.80
N LEU A 73 7.08 10.43 21.51
CA LEU A 73 7.22 9.50 20.39
C LEU A 73 8.62 9.55 19.75
N ARG A 74 9.48 10.50 20.13
CA ARG A 74 10.83 10.62 19.55
C ARG A 74 11.70 9.36 19.73
N PRO A 75 11.68 8.64 20.87
CA PRO A 75 12.43 7.39 21.00
C PRO A 75 11.99 6.33 19.98
N LEU A 76 10.70 6.23 19.67
CA LEU A 76 10.17 5.30 18.67
C LEU A 76 10.60 5.70 17.26
N SER A 77 10.55 6.99 16.95
CA SER A 77 11.08 7.53 15.69
C SER A 77 12.56 7.25 15.51
N ALA A 78 13.37 7.45 16.56
CA ALA A 78 14.80 7.18 16.50
C ALA A 78 15.08 5.69 16.24
N ALA A 79 14.29 4.80 16.83
CA ALA A 79 14.37 3.36 16.57
C ALA A 79 14.03 3.02 15.10
N VAL A 80 12.99 3.63 14.52
CA VAL A 80 12.65 3.49 13.08
C VAL A 80 13.81 3.94 12.19
N ILE A 81 14.40 5.10 12.45
CA ILE A 81 15.51 5.62 11.64
C ILE A 81 16.79 4.78 11.78
N ALA A 82 17.00 4.19 12.96
CA ALA A 82 18.15 3.32 13.21
C ALA A 82 18.06 1.96 12.50
N ASP A 83 16.85 1.53 12.15
CA ASP A 83 16.55 0.21 11.60
C ASP A 83 17.25 -0.06 10.25
N PRO A 84 17.87 -1.24 10.05
CA PRO A 84 18.54 -1.57 8.79
C PRO A 84 17.59 -1.65 7.58
N VAL A 85 16.35 -2.10 7.75
CA VAL A 85 15.36 -2.16 6.67
C VAL A 85 14.96 -0.75 6.27
N TYR A 86 14.77 0.15 7.23
CA TYR A 86 14.57 1.58 6.96
C TYR A 86 15.69 2.15 6.09
N LYS A 87 16.93 2.04 6.57
CA LYS A 87 18.12 2.61 5.90
C LYS A 87 18.31 2.06 4.50
N ARG A 88 17.89 0.81 4.26
CA ARG A 88 18.00 0.20 2.93
C ARG A 88 16.87 0.62 2.00
N ALA A 89 15.64 0.59 2.48
CA ALA A 89 14.44 0.80 1.66
C ALA A 89 14.19 2.27 1.33
N TYR A 90 14.59 3.20 2.20
CA TYR A 90 14.26 4.64 2.10
C TYR A 90 15.49 5.54 1.94
N ARG A 91 16.48 5.07 1.18
CA ARG A 91 17.79 5.72 1.02
C ARG A 91 17.91 6.75 -0.11
N PHE A 92 16.94 6.76 -1.02
CA PHE A 92 17.10 7.49 -2.29
C PHE A 92 16.78 8.98 -2.18
N VAL A 93 15.98 9.37 -1.19
CA VAL A 93 15.60 10.76 -0.94
C VAL A 93 15.68 11.08 0.56
N PRO A 94 15.79 12.35 0.95
CA PRO A 94 15.70 12.74 2.35
C PRO A 94 14.40 12.24 2.99
N THR A 95 14.52 11.73 4.20
CA THR A 95 13.40 11.13 4.93
C THR A 95 13.36 11.58 6.38
N ASP A 96 12.16 11.82 6.89
CA ASP A 96 11.89 12.16 8.29
C ASP A 96 10.57 11.53 8.76
N VAL A 97 10.44 11.30 10.07
CA VAL A 97 9.17 10.89 10.66
C VAL A 97 8.43 12.12 11.16
N ALA A 98 7.22 12.33 10.67
CA ALA A 98 6.40 13.49 10.99
C ALA A 98 4.92 13.11 11.11
N VAL A 99 4.11 14.04 11.61
CA VAL A 99 2.66 13.89 11.68
C VAL A 99 2.03 14.54 10.45
N VAL A 100 1.11 13.83 9.81
CA VAL A 100 0.39 14.30 8.62
C VAL A 100 -1.12 14.19 8.82
N ASP A 101 -1.86 15.14 8.24
CA ASP A 101 -3.32 15.10 8.20
C ASP A 101 -3.81 14.24 7.03
N LEU A 102 -4.38 13.09 7.36
CA LEU A 102 -4.97 12.13 6.44
C LEU A 102 -6.07 12.73 5.55
N ASN A 103 -6.77 13.78 6.00
CA ASN A 103 -7.78 14.46 5.18
C ASN A 103 -7.18 15.20 4.00
N ARG A 104 -5.86 15.46 4.00
CA ARG A 104 -5.14 16.16 2.93
C ARG A 104 -4.19 15.27 2.14
N VAL A 105 -4.17 13.97 2.43
CA VAL A 105 -3.32 13.00 1.73
C VAL A 105 -3.97 12.54 0.44
N VAL A 106 -3.21 12.63 -0.66
CA VAL A 106 -3.57 12.13 -1.98
C VAL A 106 -3.39 10.62 -2.03
N VAL A 107 -4.31 9.90 -2.69
CA VAL A 107 -4.24 8.45 -2.87
C VAL A 107 -4.31 8.07 -4.34
N PHE A 108 -3.60 7.00 -4.71
CA PHE A 108 -3.71 6.38 -6.03
C PHE A 108 -4.19 4.92 -5.97
N GLN A 109 -4.28 4.34 -4.77
CA GLN A 109 -4.92 3.05 -4.55
C GLN A 109 -6.41 3.18 -4.89
N LYS A 110 -6.96 2.25 -5.68
CA LYS A 110 -8.37 2.34 -6.14
C LYS A 110 -9.35 1.67 -5.18
N PHE A 111 -8.87 0.69 -4.42
CA PHE A 111 -9.70 -0.08 -3.51
C PHE A 111 -8.95 -0.50 -2.25
N ILE A 112 -9.71 -0.68 -1.17
CA ILE A 112 -9.22 -1.07 0.16
C ILE A 112 -9.98 -2.33 0.59
N ASN A 113 -9.27 -3.34 1.05
CA ASN A 113 -9.87 -4.54 1.65
C ASN A 113 -10.39 -4.22 3.05
N LEU A 114 -11.71 -4.26 3.23
CA LEU A 114 -12.36 -3.89 4.48
C LEU A 114 -12.25 -4.98 5.55
N SER A 115 -12.15 -6.26 5.19
CA SER A 115 -11.86 -7.32 6.17
C SER A 115 -10.53 -7.06 6.87
N TYR A 116 -9.49 -6.71 6.10
CA TYR A 116 -8.19 -6.40 6.66
C TYR A 116 -8.23 -5.12 7.51
N VAL A 117 -8.99 -4.10 7.10
CA VAL A 117 -9.23 -2.89 7.91
C VAL A 117 -9.83 -3.25 9.27
N GLU A 118 -10.84 -4.12 9.32
CA GLU A 118 -11.44 -4.54 10.59
C GLU A 118 -10.46 -5.32 11.46
N GLU A 119 -9.59 -6.15 10.89
CA GLU A 119 -8.49 -6.80 11.63
C GLU A 119 -7.52 -5.76 12.23
N LEU A 120 -7.19 -4.70 11.48
CA LEU A 120 -6.35 -3.61 12.00
C LEU A 120 -7.02 -2.88 13.17
N LYS A 121 -8.31 -2.53 13.02
CA LYS A 121 -9.10 -1.85 14.05
C LYS A 121 -9.25 -2.71 15.31
N HIS A 122 -9.50 -4.01 15.15
CA HIS A 122 -9.60 -4.94 16.27
C HIS A 122 -8.31 -5.01 17.08
N ARG A 123 -7.15 -5.09 16.41
CA ARG A 123 -5.84 -5.10 17.09
C ARG A 123 -5.53 -3.78 17.78
N LEU A 124 -5.95 -2.67 17.19
CA LEU A 124 -5.69 -1.33 17.71
C LEU A 124 -6.61 -0.97 18.90
N GLY A 125 -7.81 -1.56 18.94
CA GLY A 125 -8.85 -1.22 19.91
C GLY A 125 -9.59 0.07 19.55
N SER A 126 -10.63 0.41 20.32
CA SER A 126 -11.49 1.57 20.05
C SER A 126 -10.86 2.92 20.42
N THR A 127 -9.88 2.91 21.32
CA THR A 127 -9.23 4.13 21.86
C THR A 127 -7.73 3.92 21.99
N PRO A 128 -7.00 3.80 20.87
CA PRO A 128 -5.58 3.52 20.92
C PRO A 128 -4.78 4.67 21.52
N SER A 129 -3.72 4.31 22.23
CA SER A 129 -2.72 5.28 22.67
C SER A 129 -1.94 5.84 21.47
N PRO A 130 -1.33 7.03 21.57
CA PRO A 130 -0.44 7.57 20.53
C PRO A 130 0.70 6.61 20.16
N GLU A 131 1.21 5.85 21.14
CA GLU A 131 2.22 4.82 20.90
C GLU A 131 1.67 3.65 20.06
N ALA A 132 0.45 3.19 20.34
CA ALA A 132 -0.19 2.13 19.56
C ALA A 132 -0.42 2.57 18.10
N VAL A 133 -0.88 3.82 17.90
CA VAL A 133 -1.01 4.44 16.57
C VAL A 133 0.34 4.50 15.86
N PHE A 134 1.40 4.93 16.56
CA PHE A 134 2.76 4.97 16.00
C PHE A 134 3.23 3.58 15.56
N ARG A 135 3.09 2.57 16.43
CA ARG A 135 3.53 1.20 16.15
C ARG A 135 2.74 0.55 15.01
N LEU A 136 1.47 0.91 14.85
CA LEU A 136 0.69 0.48 13.70
C LEU A 136 1.20 1.13 12.41
N ALA A 137 1.46 2.45 12.43
CA ALA A 137 1.92 3.19 11.25
C ALA A 137 3.35 2.80 10.83
N LEU A 138 4.26 2.60 11.79
CA LEU A 138 5.69 2.37 11.56
C LEU A 138 6.18 1.12 12.33
N PRO A 139 5.75 -0.08 11.93
CA PRO A 139 6.07 -1.32 12.64
C PRO A 139 7.52 -1.74 12.43
N LEU A 140 8.34 -1.74 13.49
CA LEU A 140 9.72 -2.27 13.46
C LEU A 140 9.77 -3.80 13.39
N GLN A 141 8.77 -4.46 13.94
CA GLN A 141 8.64 -5.92 13.93
C GLN A 141 7.24 -6.26 13.41
N PRO A 142 7.00 -6.13 12.09
CA PRO A 142 5.72 -6.49 11.53
C PRO A 142 5.50 -8.00 11.72
N GLU A 143 4.27 -8.38 12.06
CA GLU A 143 3.87 -9.78 12.01
C GLU A 143 4.17 -10.34 10.62
N GLN A 144 4.68 -11.57 10.58
CA GLN A 144 4.93 -12.29 9.34
C GLN A 144 3.83 -13.32 9.16
N PRO A 145 2.89 -13.10 8.22
CA PRO A 145 1.90 -14.11 7.87
C PRO A 145 2.59 -15.41 7.48
N GLN A 146 1.99 -16.54 7.86
CA GLN A 146 2.50 -17.84 7.43
C GLN A 146 2.48 -17.92 5.90
N PHE A 147 3.51 -18.58 5.34
CA PHE A 147 3.55 -18.92 3.93
C PHE A 147 3.75 -20.43 3.77
N GLN A 148 3.29 -20.95 2.65
CA GLN A 148 3.48 -22.34 2.25
C GLN A 148 4.55 -22.40 1.16
N LEU A 149 5.43 -23.39 1.22
CA LEU A 149 6.44 -23.68 0.21
C LEU A 149 6.17 -25.05 -0.39
N MET A 150 6.17 -25.13 -1.72
CA MET A 150 6.01 -26.36 -2.48
C MET A 150 7.10 -26.47 -3.53
N GLN A 151 7.69 -27.65 -3.69
CA GLN A 151 8.52 -27.98 -4.85
C GLN A 151 7.67 -28.73 -5.86
N ASN A 152 7.32 -28.07 -6.97
CA ASN A 152 6.40 -28.61 -7.97
C ASN A 152 7.12 -29.44 -9.04
N ALA A 153 8.42 -29.20 -9.23
CA ALA A 153 9.31 -29.95 -10.10
C ALA A 153 10.74 -29.84 -9.57
N GLN A 154 11.68 -30.63 -10.11
CA GLN A 154 13.09 -30.57 -9.72
C GLN A 154 13.67 -29.15 -9.77
N ASN A 155 13.21 -28.33 -10.72
CA ASN A 155 13.66 -26.97 -10.94
C ASN A 155 12.63 -25.87 -10.66
N MET A 156 11.55 -26.19 -9.93
CA MET A 156 10.46 -25.24 -9.70
C MET A 156 9.96 -25.25 -8.26
N TYR A 157 10.04 -24.07 -7.61
CA TYR A 157 9.55 -23.83 -6.27
C TYR A 157 8.42 -22.78 -6.31
N THR A 158 7.37 -23.02 -5.53
CA THR A 158 6.22 -22.12 -5.41
C THR A 158 6.00 -21.79 -3.94
N LEU A 159 5.97 -20.50 -3.64
CA LEU A 159 5.64 -19.98 -2.32
C LEU A 159 4.28 -19.28 -2.38
N VAL A 160 3.42 -19.53 -1.40
CA VAL A 160 2.05 -19.01 -1.34
C VAL A 160 1.80 -18.35 0.02
N SER A 161 1.25 -17.14 0.02
CA SER A 161 0.82 -16.43 1.23
C SER A 161 -0.54 -15.78 1.02
N THR A 162 -1.32 -15.66 2.09
CA THR A 162 -2.59 -14.93 2.10
C THR A 162 -2.40 -13.41 2.12
N SER A 163 -1.20 -12.93 2.46
CA SER A 163 -0.89 -11.51 2.50
C SER A 163 -0.68 -10.93 1.11
N THR A 164 -1.31 -9.79 0.85
CA THR A 164 -1.18 -9.05 -0.42
C THR A 164 0.21 -8.43 -0.61
N ASP A 165 1.00 -8.35 0.45
CA ASP A 165 2.36 -7.79 0.50
C ASP A 165 3.47 -8.85 0.27
N PHE A 166 3.11 -10.12 0.10
CA PHE A 166 4.07 -11.19 -0.16
C PHE A 166 4.69 -11.07 -1.57
N ARG A 167 6.02 -10.98 -1.63
CA ARG A 167 6.75 -10.66 -2.87
C ARG A 167 8.21 -11.13 -2.85
N PHE A 168 8.78 -11.21 -4.05
CA PHE A 168 10.22 -11.20 -4.23
C PHE A 168 10.81 -9.88 -3.72
N LEU A 169 11.90 -9.95 -2.97
CA LEU A 169 12.59 -8.79 -2.42
C LEU A 169 13.87 -8.49 -3.19
N GLU A 170 14.73 -9.50 -3.35
CA GLU A 170 15.99 -9.35 -4.06
C GLU A 170 16.61 -10.71 -4.44
N ALA A 171 17.58 -10.65 -5.35
CA ALA A 171 18.49 -11.74 -5.66
C ALA A 171 19.93 -11.26 -5.56
N GLN A 172 20.79 -12.09 -4.99
CA GLN A 172 22.20 -11.78 -4.80
C GLN A 172 23.07 -13.02 -4.93
N ILE A 173 24.32 -12.84 -5.34
CA ILE A 173 25.33 -13.90 -5.30
C ILE A 173 25.97 -13.91 -3.91
N ILE A 174 25.85 -15.05 -3.23
CA ILE A 174 26.45 -15.30 -1.92
C ILE A 174 27.65 -16.21 -2.12
N GLN A 175 28.76 -15.84 -1.50
CA GLN A 175 29.96 -16.70 -1.47
C GLN A 175 29.67 -17.94 -0.60
N PRO A 176 29.98 -19.16 -1.07
CA PRO A 176 29.67 -20.39 -0.32
C PRO A 176 30.21 -20.39 1.11
N GLN A 177 31.38 -19.77 1.34
CA GLN A 177 32.00 -19.70 2.67
C GLN A 177 31.20 -18.86 3.68
N LYS A 178 30.25 -18.04 3.21
CA LYS A 178 29.40 -17.19 4.06
C LYS A 178 28.10 -17.88 4.51
N VAL A 179 27.83 -19.10 4.05
CA VAL A 179 26.63 -19.87 4.43
C VAL A 179 27.05 -20.99 5.38
N PRO A 180 26.76 -20.87 6.68
CA PRO A 180 27.03 -21.93 7.65
C PRO A 180 26.28 -23.21 7.25
N SER A 181 26.93 -24.36 7.42
CA SER A 181 26.32 -25.68 7.21
C SER A 181 25.74 -25.90 5.81
N LEU A 182 26.36 -25.32 4.78
CA LEU A 182 26.01 -25.61 3.40
C LEU A 182 26.48 -27.01 3.01
N ASP A 183 25.54 -27.96 2.95
CA ASP A 183 25.78 -29.28 2.36
C ASP A 183 25.58 -29.23 0.84
N SER A 184 26.59 -29.67 0.08
CA SER A 184 26.54 -29.73 -1.39
C SER A 184 27.20 -31.01 -1.91
N VAL A 185 26.65 -31.55 -3.00
CA VAL A 185 27.18 -32.76 -3.67
C VAL A 185 28.54 -32.49 -4.35
N GLY A 186 28.88 -31.22 -4.62
CA GLY A 186 30.12 -30.82 -5.30
C GLY A 186 30.86 -29.70 -4.59
N ARG A 187 31.80 -29.06 -5.30
CA ARG A 187 32.52 -27.87 -4.82
C ARG A 187 31.77 -26.61 -5.27
N PRO A 188 30.93 -25.98 -4.44
CA PRO A 188 30.19 -24.79 -4.85
C PRO A 188 31.14 -23.63 -5.11
N VAL A 189 30.90 -22.87 -6.20
CA VAL A 189 31.65 -21.65 -6.54
C VAL A 189 30.85 -20.37 -6.27
N ALA A 190 29.52 -20.47 -6.27
CA ALA A 190 28.59 -19.39 -5.98
C ALA A 190 27.26 -19.97 -5.49
N ILE A 191 26.54 -19.21 -4.67
CA ILE A 191 25.15 -19.47 -4.30
C ILE A 191 24.31 -18.32 -4.85
N LEU A 192 23.25 -18.63 -5.58
CA LEU A 192 22.22 -17.65 -5.90
C LEU A 192 21.23 -17.58 -4.74
N GLY A 193 21.32 -16.53 -3.92
CA GLY A 193 20.37 -16.24 -2.86
C GLY A 193 19.17 -15.48 -3.40
N ILE A 194 17.97 -16.05 -3.24
CA ILE A 194 16.70 -15.42 -3.60
C ILE A 194 15.93 -15.12 -2.31
N THR A 195 15.71 -13.85 -2.02
CA THR A 195 14.99 -13.42 -0.82
C THR A 195 13.54 -13.15 -1.17
N ILE A 196 12.63 -13.87 -0.52
CA ILE A 196 11.17 -13.72 -0.63
C ILE A 196 10.63 -13.40 0.76
N GLY A 197 9.68 -12.48 0.83
CA GLY A 197 9.07 -12.10 2.09
C GLY A 197 8.06 -10.98 1.93
N TYR A 198 8.10 -10.04 2.88
CA TYR A 198 7.20 -8.91 2.99
C TYR A 198 7.99 -7.61 2.90
N GLY A 199 7.34 -6.52 2.51
CA GLY A 199 7.98 -5.21 2.48
C GLY A 199 8.27 -4.67 3.88
N SER A 200 8.97 -3.53 3.92
CA SER A 200 9.25 -2.80 5.16
C SER A 200 7.99 -2.39 5.92
N ASN A 201 6.85 -2.31 5.22
CA ASN A 201 5.56 -1.99 5.81
C ASN A 201 5.55 -0.73 6.67
N PHE A 202 6.40 0.26 6.41
CA PHE A 202 6.19 1.60 6.97
C PHE A 202 5.11 2.34 6.18
N LEU A 203 4.14 2.92 6.88
CA LEU A 203 3.21 3.88 6.30
C LEU A 203 4.03 5.10 5.91
N ASN A 204 4.03 5.42 4.62
CA ASN A 204 4.82 6.51 4.10
C ASN A 204 4.06 7.33 3.08
N VAL A 205 4.43 8.60 3.01
CA VAL A 205 3.95 9.57 2.04
C VAL A 205 5.14 10.14 1.29
N LEU A 206 4.94 10.44 0.02
CA LEU A 206 5.86 11.23 -0.78
C LEU A 206 5.42 12.69 -0.68
N HIS A 207 6.28 13.54 -0.14
CA HIS A 207 6.14 14.99 -0.24
C HIS A 207 6.79 15.44 -1.55
N VAL A 208 5.94 15.73 -2.54
CA VAL A 208 6.36 16.09 -3.90
C VAL A 208 5.61 17.34 -4.33
N GLU A 209 6.36 18.32 -4.83
CA GLU A 209 5.85 19.64 -5.18
C GLU A 209 5.09 20.26 -4.00
N ASN A 210 3.76 20.36 -4.09
CA ASN A 210 2.91 20.91 -3.04
C ASN A 210 1.93 19.88 -2.45
N ARG A 211 2.22 18.57 -2.55
CA ARG A 211 1.30 17.51 -2.11
C ARG A 211 1.99 16.44 -1.28
N LEU A 212 1.18 15.76 -0.46
CA LEU A 212 1.53 14.48 0.14
C LEU A 212 0.76 13.37 -0.56
N VAL A 213 1.47 12.43 -1.17
CA VAL A 213 0.88 11.27 -1.83
C VAL A 213 1.19 10.01 -1.04
N LEU A 214 0.17 9.23 -0.68
CA LEU A 214 0.34 8.00 0.09
C LEU A 214 1.09 6.95 -0.75
N GLY A 215 2.34 6.66 -0.39
CA GLY A 215 3.17 5.66 -1.06
C GLY A 215 2.92 4.24 -0.56
N ASN A 216 2.70 4.08 0.75
CA ASN A 216 2.35 2.80 1.36
C ASN A 216 1.47 2.99 2.60
N GLY A 217 0.69 1.95 2.91
CA GLY A 217 -0.12 1.90 4.14
C GLY A 217 -1.59 2.29 3.97
N SER A 218 -2.15 2.22 2.76
CA SER A 218 -3.55 2.59 2.47
C SER A 218 -4.58 1.98 3.41
N HIS A 219 -4.46 0.69 3.74
CA HIS A 219 -5.36 0.02 4.69
C HIS A 219 -5.23 0.58 6.12
N ARG A 220 -4.01 0.93 6.56
CA ARG A 220 -3.78 1.51 7.89
C ARG A 220 -4.23 2.95 7.97
N ALA A 221 -3.96 3.74 6.93
CA ALA A 221 -4.46 5.11 6.82
C ALA A 221 -5.99 5.10 6.85
N TYR A 222 -6.63 4.21 6.08
CA TYR A 222 -8.08 4.03 6.11
C TYR A 222 -8.56 3.65 7.52
N ALA A 223 -7.97 2.62 8.15
CA ALA A 223 -8.39 2.16 9.48
C ALA A 223 -8.27 3.24 10.56
N LEU A 224 -7.20 4.03 10.52
CA LEU A 224 -6.98 5.14 11.45
C LEU A 224 -8.00 6.26 11.22
N HIS A 225 -8.23 6.64 9.96
CA HIS A 225 -9.24 7.64 9.60
C HIS A 225 -10.65 7.22 10.01
N ASP A 226 -11.02 5.95 9.77
CA ASP A 226 -12.30 5.36 10.16
C ASP A 226 -12.52 5.34 11.68
N LEU A 227 -11.44 5.26 12.46
CA LEU A 227 -11.46 5.42 13.93
C LEU A 227 -11.49 6.89 14.38
N GLY A 228 -11.58 7.85 13.46
CA GLY A 228 -11.55 9.29 13.74
C GLY A 228 -10.14 9.86 13.96
N ILE A 229 -9.09 9.07 13.75
CA ILE A 229 -7.69 9.48 13.93
C ILE A 229 -7.16 9.99 12.60
N THR A 230 -7.13 11.32 12.46
CA THR A 230 -6.80 11.98 11.19
C THR A 230 -5.37 12.51 11.14
N GLU A 231 -4.77 12.82 12.30
CA GLU A 231 -3.36 13.21 12.40
C GLU A 231 -2.53 11.99 12.83
N ILE A 232 -1.69 11.49 11.93
CA ILE A 232 -0.93 10.24 12.17
C ILE A 232 0.56 10.41 11.97
N PRO A 233 1.41 9.72 12.76
CA PRO A 233 2.82 9.60 12.46
C PRO A 233 3.01 8.80 11.17
N CYS A 234 3.88 9.27 10.28
CA CYS A 234 4.25 8.58 9.06
C CYS A 234 5.69 8.90 8.66
N LEU A 235 6.23 8.08 7.78
CA LEU A 235 7.49 8.37 7.11
C LEU A 235 7.25 9.31 5.93
N VAL A 236 7.85 10.49 5.96
CA VAL A 236 7.79 11.46 4.87
C VAL A 236 9.04 11.31 4.01
N GLN A 237 8.84 10.99 2.72
CA GLN A 237 9.88 10.99 1.70
C GLN A 237 9.86 12.31 0.95
N ARG A 238 10.91 13.11 1.06
CA ARG A 238 10.97 14.45 0.46
C ARG A 238 11.57 14.40 -0.93
N VAL A 239 10.70 14.42 -1.93
CA VAL A 239 11.07 14.52 -3.34
C VAL A 239 11.45 15.97 -3.63
N THR A 240 12.74 16.23 -3.76
CA THR A 240 13.32 17.56 -4.03
C THR A 240 13.41 17.88 -5.51
N ARG A 241 13.51 16.83 -6.34
CA ARG A 241 13.55 16.91 -7.80
C ARG A 241 12.61 15.88 -8.38
N ARG A 242 11.91 16.26 -9.45
CA ARG A 242 10.87 15.42 -10.03
C ARG A 242 11.40 14.08 -10.56
N GLU A 243 12.64 14.05 -11.04
CA GLU A 243 13.34 12.85 -11.48
C GLU A 243 13.52 11.81 -10.35
N GLU A 244 13.53 12.23 -9.08
CA GLU A 244 13.59 11.29 -7.96
C GLU A 244 12.33 10.42 -7.86
N LEU A 245 11.21 10.81 -8.49
CA LEU A 245 10.01 9.96 -8.58
C LEU A 245 10.31 8.64 -9.27
N ASP A 246 11.26 8.58 -10.20
CA ASP A 246 11.66 7.33 -10.86
C ASP A 246 12.27 6.31 -9.87
N LEU A 247 12.72 6.78 -8.71
CA LEU A 247 13.33 5.97 -7.66
C LEU A 247 12.35 5.59 -6.54
N VAL A 248 11.35 6.43 -6.26
CA VAL A 248 10.47 6.28 -5.07
C VAL A 248 8.99 6.12 -5.36
N ALA A 249 8.51 6.52 -6.54
CA ALA A 249 7.11 6.35 -6.90
C ALA A 249 6.80 4.88 -7.24
N ALA A 250 5.57 4.46 -7.00
CA ALA A 250 5.10 3.11 -7.29
C ALA A 250 3.70 3.12 -7.89
N GLY A 251 3.34 2.03 -8.57
CA GLY A 251 2.01 1.85 -9.15
C GLY A 251 1.63 2.98 -10.11
N ASP A 252 0.37 3.42 -10.02
CA ASP A 252 -0.18 4.46 -10.90
C ASP A 252 0.51 5.82 -10.75
N LEU A 253 1.09 6.12 -9.58
CA LEU A 253 1.84 7.36 -9.40
C LEU A 253 3.10 7.38 -10.29
N ALA A 254 3.78 6.24 -10.44
CA ALA A 254 4.96 6.12 -11.28
C ALA A 254 4.60 6.20 -12.78
N SER A 255 3.50 5.57 -13.19
CA SER A 255 3.10 5.54 -14.61
C SER A 255 2.37 6.81 -15.07
N SER A 256 1.72 7.54 -14.16
CA SER A 256 0.89 8.70 -14.49
C SER A 256 0.91 9.77 -13.39
N PRO A 257 2.09 10.34 -13.06
CA PRO A 257 2.24 11.24 -11.92
C PRO A 257 1.35 12.48 -12.00
N ASP A 258 1.18 13.04 -13.19
CA ASP A 258 0.39 14.27 -13.39
C ASP A 258 -1.09 14.13 -13.07
N ARG A 259 -1.64 12.91 -13.12
CA ARG A 259 -3.01 12.64 -12.67
C ARG A 259 -3.20 13.00 -11.20
N TYR A 260 -2.15 12.82 -10.39
CA TYR A 260 -2.15 13.04 -8.95
C TYR A 260 -1.51 14.37 -8.55
N LEU A 261 -0.59 14.90 -9.36
CA LEU A 261 0.17 16.12 -9.06
C LEU A 261 -0.37 17.39 -9.72
N LYS A 262 -1.08 17.29 -10.84
CA LYS A 262 -1.63 18.45 -11.56
C LYS A 262 -3.14 18.62 -11.46
N SER A 263 -3.90 17.58 -11.11
CA SER A 263 -5.37 17.69 -10.90
C SER A 263 -5.69 18.77 -9.86
N ALA A 264 -6.67 19.64 -10.13
CA ALA A 264 -7.09 20.70 -9.20
C ALA A 264 -7.49 20.13 -7.83
N ARG A 265 -8.10 18.94 -7.83
CA ARG A 265 -8.49 18.20 -6.63
C ARG A 265 -8.35 16.69 -6.89
N PRO A 266 -7.19 16.09 -6.57
CA PRO A 266 -6.90 14.69 -6.84
C PRO A 266 -7.76 13.75 -5.96
N PRO A 267 -7.75 12.43 -6.18
CA PRO A 267 -8.28 11.49 -5.20
C PRO A 267 -7.57 11.67 -3.85
N MET A 268 -8.34 11.79 -2.78
CA MET A 268 -7.82 11.99 -1.41
C MET A 268 -8.31 10.85 -0.52
N LEU A 269 -7.59 10.53 0.56
CA LEU A 269 -7.98 9.42 1.44
C LEU A 269 -9.41 9.57 1.97
N ARG A 270 -9.81 10.80 2.32
CA ARG A 270 -11.18 11.10 2.80
C ARG A 270 -12.28 10.73 1.80
N ASP A 271 -11.95 10.58 0.52
CA ASP A 271 -12.95 10.23 -0.51
C ASP A 271 -13.49 8.82 -0.34
N TYR A 272 -12.74 7.91 0.30
CA TYR A 272 -13.27 6.58 0.57
C TYR A 272 -14.46 6.59 1.54
N PHE A 273 -14.66 7.70 2.25
CA PHE A 273 -15.73 7.89 3.23
C PHE A 273 -16.86 8.77 2.68
N ASP A 274 -16.77 9.21 1.42
CA ASP A 274 -17.83 9.93 0.74
C ASP A 274 -18.83 8.91 0.14
N PRO A 275 -20.11 8.91 0.59
CA PRO A 275 -21.13 7.99 0.09
C PRO A 275 -21.33 8.04 -1.43
N ALA A 276 -21.05 9.18 -2.08
CA ALA A 276 -21.19 9.33 -3.52
C ALA A 276 -19.99 8.78 -4.31
N LEU A 277 -18.86 8.49 -3.64
CA LEU A 277 -17.63 7.99 -4.27
C LEU A 277 -17.27 6.57 -3.85
N GLN A 278 -17.99 5.98 -2.89
CA GLN A 278 -17.75 4.61 -2.44
C GLN A 278 -18.65 3.61 -3.17
N LYS A 279 -18.05 2.50 -3.58
CA LYS A 279 -18.77 1.29 -3.94
C LYS A 279 -18.21 0.10 -3.16
N ILE A 280 -19.06 -0.53 -2.34
CA ILE A 280 -18.67 -1.77 -1.66
C ILE A 280 -18.86 -2.94 -2.62
N VAL A 281 -17.81 -3.73 -2.79
CA VAL A 281 -17.76 -4.87 -3.71
C VAL A 281 -17.24 -6.09 -2.97
N SER A 282 -17.98 -7.18 -2.99
CA SER A 282 -17.50 -8.47 -2.48
C SER A 282 -16.52 -9.08 -3.48
N VAL A 283 -15.25 -9.21 -3.08
CA VAL A 283 -14.15 -9.65 -3.95
C VAL A 283 -13.66 -11.03 -3.53
N TYR A 284 -13.35 -11.90 -4.49
CA TYR A 284 -12.74 -13.21 -4.18
C TYR A 284 -11.44 -13.05 -3.41
N ARG A 285 -11.27 -13.81 -2.33
CA ARG A 285 -10.01 -13.83 -1.59
C ARG A 285 -8.91 -14.44 -2.46
N LYS A 286 -7.82 -13.68 -2.69
CA LYS A 286 -6.68 -14.12 -3.50
C LYS A 286 -5.44 -14.31 -2.63
N ASN A 287 -4.73 -15.39 -2.88
CA ASN A 287 -3.39 -15.60 -2.34
C ASN A 287 -2.35 -14.99 -3.28
N ARG A 288 -1.26 -14.48 -2.71
CA ARG A 288 -0.05 -14.13 -3.46
C ARG A 288 0.80 -15.37 -3.68
N VAL A 289 1.32 -15.50 -4.89
CA VAL A 289 2.15 -16.63 -5.31
C VAL A 289 3.45 -16.10 -5.89
N VAL A 290 4.58 -16.56 -5.36
CA VAL A 290 5.90 -16.34 -5.94
C VAL A 290 6.41 -17.67 -6.48
N ARG A 291 6.69 -17.73 -7.78
CA ARG A 291 7.24 -18.92 -8.45
C ARG A 291 8.69 -18.66 -8.83
N ILE A 292 9.57 -19.56 -8.42
CA ILE A 292 10.98 -19.58 -8.84
C ILE A 292 11.14 -20.78 -9.77
N GLN A 293 11.70 -20.52 -10.95
CA GLN A 293 12.05 -21.56 -11.91
C GLN A 293 13.46 -21.28 -12.44
N PHE A 294 14.27 -22.33 -12.57
CA PHE A 294 15.60 -22.26 -13.19
C PHE A 294 15.68 -23.22 -14.38
N GLY A 295 16.32 -22.76 -15.46
CA GLY A 295 16.64 -23.57 -16.64
C GLY A 295 18.14 -23.86 -16.69
N VAL A 296 18.48 -24.98 -17.34
CA VAL A 296 19.85 -25.33 -17.73
C VAL A 296 19.89 -25.40 -19.24
#